data_AF-A0A227P7G7-F1
#
_entry.id   AF-A0A227P7G7-F1
#
_cell.length_a   1.000
_cell.length_b   1.000
_cell.length_c   1.000
_cell.angle_alpha   90.00
_cell.angle_beta   90.00
_cell.angle_gamma   90.00
#
_symmetry.space_group_name_H-M   'P 1'
#
loop_
_entity.id
_entity.type
_entity.pdbx_description
1 polymer ?
#
loop_
_entity_poly.entity_id
_entity_poly.type
_entity_poly.pdbx_seq_one_letter_code
_entity_poly.pdbx_strand_id
1 'polypeptide(L)' 'MEKIRITKYNIKNWPKYEMLLNDGKIKFDSNGRLRYLHGAPVGDLIQWQKAKKGQSIFQEISEEWFDPESQKAKDFIWP' A
#
# COMPACT_ATOMS: atom_id res chain seq x y z
N MET A 1 -12.87 -3.01 -13.12
CA MET A 1 -12.06 -1.98 -12.45
C MET A 1 -10.64 -2.49 -12.41
N GLU A 2 -9.68 -1.68 -12.82
CA GLU A 2 -8.26 -2.07 -12.84
C GLU A 2 -7.70 -1.99 -11.42
N LYS A 3 -7.01 -3.05 -10.97
CA LYS A 3 -6.29 -3.09 -9.69
C LYS A 3 -4.80 -2.97 -9.98
N ILE A 4 -4.11 -2.11 -9.25
CA ILE A 4 -2.66 -1.92 -9.33
C ILE A 4 -2.09 -2.17 -7.95
N ARG A 5 -1.06 -3.03 -7.88
CA ARG A 5 -0.24 -3.20 -6.68
C ARG A 5 1.04 -2.38 -6.80
N ILE A 6 1.34 -1.60 -5.77
CA ILE A 6 2.61 -0.90 -5.67
C ILE A 6 3.71 -1.91 -5.33
N THR A 7 4.80 -1.84 -6.10
CA THR A 7 5.98 -2.68 -6.01
C THR A 7 7.22 -1.79 -6.05
N LYS A 8 8.39 -2.35 -5.72
CA LYS A 8 9.67 -1.65 -5.85
C LYS A 8 9.94 -1.08 -7.26
N TYR A 9 9.29 -1.62 -8.29
CA TYR A 9 9.48 -1.21 -9.68
C TYR A 9 8.60 -0.03 -10.10
N ASN A 10 7.42 0.13 -9.49
CA ASN A 10 6.45 1.16 -9.89
C ASN A 10 6.19 2.21 -8.80
N ILE A 11 6.78 2.10 -7.61
CA ILE A 11 6.56 3.04 -6.50
C ILE A 11 6.89 4.49 -6.86
N LYS A 12 7.84 4.71 -7.76
CA LYS A 12 8.20 6.05 -8.29
C LYS A 12 7.05 6.75 -9.03
N ASN A 13 6.07 6.00 -9.51
CA ASN A 13 4.85 6.55 -10.13
C ASN A 13 3.84 7.03 -9.08
N TRP A 14 4.11 6.78 -7.79
CA TRP A 14 3.20 7.05 -6.69
C TRP A 14 3.89 7.85 -5.57
N PRO A 15 4.08 9.18 -5.75
CA PRO A 15 4.88 10.02 -4.87
C PRO A 15 4.50 9.93 -3.38
N LYS A 16 3.20 9.77 -3.08
CA LYS A 16 2.70 9.56 -1.71
C LYS A 16 3.37 8.36 -1.04
N TYR A 17 3.45 7.22 -1.73
CA TYR A 17 3.98 5.98 -1.17
C TYR A 17 5.50 5.95 -1.19
N GLU A 18 6.12 6.55 -2.21
CA GLU A 18 7.58 6.76 -2.23
C GLU A 18 8.04 7.58 -1.02
N MET A 19 7.34 8.67 -0.70
CA MET A 19 7.63 9.48 0.48
C MET A 19 7.45 8.68 1.79
N LEU A 20 6.36 7.92 1.93
CA LEU A 20 6.14 7.08 3.11
C LEU A 20 7.22 5.98 3.26
N LEU A 21 7.70 5.42 2.16
CA LEU A 21 8.79 4.43 2.17
C LEU A 21 10.11 5.09 2.58
N ASN A 22 10.42 6.26 2.04
CA ASN A 22 11.64 7.01 2.37
C ASN A 22 11.64 7.50 3.84
N ASP A 23 10.47 7.87 4.36
CA ASP A 23 10.24 8.21 5.77
C ASP A 23 10.32 6.98 6.70
N GLY A 24 10.40 5.76 6.16
CA GLY A 24 10.40 4.52 6.94
C GLY A 24 9.05 4.18 7.60
N LYS A 25 7.95 4.83 7.20
CA LYS A 25 6.60 4.57 7.74
C LYS A 25 5.97 3.30 7.16
N ILE A 26 6.41 2.91 5.97
CA ILE A 26 6.05 1.65 5.31
C ILE A 26 7.32 0.95 4.84
N LYS A 27 7.26 -0.38 4.70
CA LYS A 27 8.37 -1.21 4.23
C LYS A 27 7.84 -2.36 3.37
N PHE A 28 8.68 -2.88 2.48
CA PHE A 28 8.40 -4.12 1.77
C PHE A 28 8.60 -5.33 2.70
N ASP A 29 7.59 -6.21 2.76
CA ASP A 29 7.72 -7.52 3.39
C ASP A 29 8.54 -8.48 2.52
N SER A 30 8.80 -9.69 3.04
CA SER A 30 9.54 -10.75 2.32
C SER A 30 8.86 -11.20 1.02
N ASN A 31 7.55 -10.94 0.86
CA ASN A 31 6.79 -11.22 -0.35
C ASN A 31 6.78 -10.04 -1.33
N GLY A 32 7.51 -8.96 -1.02
CA GLY A 32 7.57 -7.75 -1.84
C GLY A 32 6.30 -6.90 -1.77
N ARG A 33 5.47 -7.05 -0.74
CA ARG A 33 4.27 -6.22 -0.51
C ARG A 33 4.60 -5.07 0.42
N LEU A 34 4.10 -3.88 0.12
CA LEU A 34 4.18 -2.76 1.06
C LEU A 34 3.27 -3.02 2.25
N ARG A 35 3.82 -2.81 3.44
CA ARG A 35 3.09 -2.81 4.71
C ARG A 35 3.52 -1.64 5.57
N TYR A 36 2.61 -1.13 6.36
CA TYR A 36 2.96 -0.26 7.49
C TYR A 36 3.78 -1.04 8.53
N LEU A 37 4.51 -0.33 9.39
CA LEU A 37 5.38 -0.94 10.41
C LEU A 37 4.67 -1.94 11.34
N HIS A 38 3.37 -1.76 11.59
CA HIS A 38 2.56 -2.70 12.37
C HIS A 38 2.03 -3.91 11.57
N GLY A 39 2.31 -4.02 10.27
CA GLY A 39 1.93 -5.17 9.44
C GLY A 39 0.72 -4.97 8.51
N ALA A 40 -0.06 -3.90 8.66
CA ALA A 40 -1.18 -3.62 7.76
C ALA A 40 -0.73 -3.49 6.29
N PRO A 41 -1.43 -4.14 5.35
CA PRO A 41 -1.13 -3.99 3.93
C PRO A 41 -1.45 -2.58 3.44
N VAL A 42 -0.64 -2.10 2.50
CA VAL A 42 -0.77 -0.76 1.92
C VAL A 42 -0.28 -0.79 0.47
N GLY A 43 -0.78 0.13 -0.36
CA GLY A 43 -0.35 0.25 -1.76
C GLY A 43 -1.03 -0.73 -2.73
N ASP A 44 -2.13 -1.37 -2.31
CA ASP A 44 -3.09 -1.94 -3.25
C ASP A 44 -4.10 -0.86 -3.65
N LEU A 45 -4.17 -0.57 -4.94
CA LEU A 45 -4.95 0.53 -5.50
C LEU A 45 -6.00 -0.01 -6.46
N ILE A 46 -7.22 0.51 -6.40
CA ILE A 46 -8.26 0.28 -7.40
C ILE A 46 -8.54 1.56 -8.18
N GLN A 47 -8.68 1.44 -9.49
CA GLN A 47 -9.17 2.53 -10.32
C GLN A 47 -10.64 2.79 -9.96
N TRP A 48 -10.89 3.87 -9.22
CA TRP A 48 -12.23 4.28 -8.81
C TRP A 48 -12.94 5.05 -9.92
N GLN A 49 -12.24 5.95 -10.60
CA GLN A 49 -12.82 6.77 -11.66
C GLN A 49 -11.86 6.95 -12.83
N LYS A 50 -12.40 6.92 -14.05
CA LYS A 50 -11.75 7.56 -15.20
C LYS A 50 -12.23 9.01 -15.22
N ALA A 51 -11.37 9.96 -14.89
CA ALA A 51 -11.72 11.36 -15.01
C ALA A 51 -11.95 11.70 -16.50
N LYS A 52 -12.88 12.61 -16.79
CA LYS A 52 -13.19 13.08 -18.16
C LYS A 52 -11.97 13.66 -18.92
N LYS A 53 -10.87 13.95 -18.23
CA LYS A 53 -9.59 14.46 -18.80
C LYS A 53 -8.50 13.39 -18.99
N GLY A 54 -8.85 12.10 -18.94
CA GLY A 54 -7.89 11.00 -19.17
C GLY A 54 -7.02 10.63 -17.97
N GLN A 55 -7.13 11.34 -16.84
CA GLN A 55 -6.48 10.91 -15.59
C GLN A 55 -7.34 9.87 -14.86
N SER A 56 -6.73 8.74 -14.54
CA SER A 56 -7.34 7.71 -13.70
C SER A 56 -7.16 8.09 -12.23
N ILE A 57 -8.25 8.15 -11.49
CA ILE A 57 -8.21 8.32 -10.03
C ILE A 57 -8.15 6.92 -9.43
N PHE A 58 -7.08 6.69 -8.68
CA PHE A 58 -6.86 5.46 -7.95
C PHE A 58 -7.08 5.69 -6.47
N GLN A 59 -7.79 4.77 -5.84
CA GLN A 59 -8.05 4.77 -4.41
C GLN A 59 -7.39 3.56 -3.77
N GLU A 60 -6.81 3.76 -2.60
CA GLU A 60 -6.29 2.67 -1.78
C GLU A 60 -7.42 1.75 -1.34
N ILE A 61 -7.17 0.46 -1.48
CA ILE A 61 -8.03 -0.59 -0.96
C ILE A 61 -7.22 -1.46 0.00
N SER A 62 -7.89 -1.89 1.06
CA SER A 62 -7.38 -2.93 1.94
C SER A 62 -8.31 -4.13 1.78
N GLU A 63 -7.88 -5.12 0.98
CA GLU A 63 -8.63 -6.38 0.84
C GLU A 63 -8.55 -7.21 2.14
N GLU A 64 -7.50 -6.98 2.93
CA GLU A 64 -7.34 -7.58 4.25
C GLU A 64 -7.74 -6.56 5.31
N TRP A 65 -8.76 -6.89 6.10
CA TRP A 65 -9.09 -6.13 7.30
C TRP A 65 -7.91 -6.22 8.27
N PHE A 66 -7.45 -5.07 8.76
CA PHE A 66 -6.31 -4.98 9.66
C PHE A 66 -6.60 -3.98 10.76
N ASP A 67 -6.64 -4.49 12.00
CA ASP A 67 -6.76 -3.68 13.20
C ASP A 67 -5.36 -3.45 13.78
N PRO A 68 -4.86 -2.20 13.81
CA PRO A 68 -3.53 -1.87 14.32
C PRO A 68 -3.38 -2.10 15.82
N GLU A 69 -4.48 -2.21 16.58
CA GLU A 69 -4.47 -2.50 18.01
C GLU A 69 -4.62 -4.00 18.31
N SER A 70 -4.92 -4.81 17.28
CA SER A 70 -5.11 -6.25 17.42
C SER A 70 -3.83 -6.98 17.86
N GLN A 71 -4.01 -8.13 18.50
CA GLN A 71 -2.90 -9.01 18.88
C GLN A 71 -2.05 -9.41 17.66
N LYS A 72 -2.69 -9.61 16.49
CA LYS A 72 -2.00 -9.88 15.21
C LYS A 72 -1.02 -8.78 14.82
N ALA A 73 -1.35 -7.51 15.07
CA ALA A 73 -0.47 -6.38 14.80
C ALA A 73 0.70 -6.32 15.79
N LYS A 74 0.45 -6.63 17.07
CA LYS A 74 1.49 -6.70 18.12
C LYS A 74 2.47 -7.84 17.88
N ASP A 75 1.97 -8.97 17.39
CA ASP A 75 2.76 -10.17 17.08
C ASP A 75 3.41 -10.10 15.69
N PHE A 76 3.22 -9.00 14.94
CA PHE A 76 3.82 -8.84 13.62
C PHE A 76 5.32 -8.62 13.75
N ILE A 77 6.09 -9.67 13.46
CA ILE A 77 7.55 -9.62 13.41
C ILE A 77 7.97 -9.44 11.96
N TRP A 78 8.70 -8.36 11.68
CA TRP A 78 9.35 -8.17 10.39
C TRP A 78 10.41 -9.26 10.20
N PRO A 79 10.38 -10.03 9.08
CA PRO A 79 11.47 -10.93 8.71
C PRO A 79 12.74 -10.15 8.32
#